data_AF-A0A512BXA9-F1
#
_entry.id   AF-A0A512BXA9-F1
#
_cell.length_a   1.000
_cell.length_b   1.000
_cell.length_c   1.000
_cell.angle_alpha   90.00
_cell.angle_beta   90.00
_cell.angle_gamma   90.00
#
_symmetry.space_group_name_H-M   'P 1'
#
loop_
_entity.id
_entity.type
_entity.pdbx_description
1 polymer ?
#
loop_
_entity_poly.entity_id
_entity_poly.type
_entity_poly.pdbx_seq_one_letter_code
_entity_poly.pdbx_strand_id
1 'polypeptide(L)'
;MTLLLQEAAERLGVRLRPRLRVATVEAAARLVAAGHDLAIIPDGVLPTYNPDLRLVGVRLAEPWARRQVRLVSRPATMLTPSARLLLDYLSASQGNPAEVEHSRTTDAVSAK
;
A
#
# COMPACT_ATOMS: atom_id res chain seq x y z
N MET A 1 -6.49 3.19 5.27
CA MET A 1 -5.99 2.99 3.89
C MET A 1 -6.62 4.01 2.93
N THR A 2 -6.62 5.31 3.28
CA THR A 2 -7.46 6.29 2.56
C THR A 2 -6.70 7.57 2.20
N LEU A 3 -5.44 7.72 2.64
CA LEU A 3 -4.68 8.96 2.48
C LEU A 3 -4.54 9.38 1.00
N LEU A 4 -4.03 8.51 0.14
CA LEU A 4 -3.82 8.82 -1.29
C LEU A 4 -5.12 9.23 -2.01
N LEU A 5 -6.23 8.55 -1.69
CA LEU A 5 -7.54 8.86 -2.25
C LEU A 5 -8.05 10.21 -1.74
N GLN A 6 -7.84 10.50 -0.45
CA GLN A 6 -8.28 11.75 0.16
C GLN A 6 -7.47 12.95 -0.38
N GLU A 7 -6.16 12.83 -0.49
CA GLU A 7 -5.31 13.83 -1.15
C GLU A 7 -5.72 14.05 -2.61
N ALA A 8 -6.05 12.98 -3.34
CA ALA A 8 -6.53 13.09 -4.72
C ALA A 8 -7.85 13.86 -4.82
N ALA A 9 -8.79 13.60 -3.91
CA ALA A 9 -10.06 14.31 -3.87
C ALA A 9 -9.86 15.78 -3.50
N GLU A 10 -9.02 16.07 -2.50
CA GLU A 10 -8.69 17.44 -2.07
C GLU A 10 -8.05 18.25 -3.21
N ARG A 11 -7.11 17.68 -3.96
CA ARG A 11 -6.52 18.33 -5.14
C ARG A 11 -7.54 18.65 -6.23
N LEU A 12 -8.61 17.87 -6.33
CA LEU A 12 -9.70 18.09 -7.28
C LEU A 12 -10.81 19.01 -6.72
N GLY A 13 -10.66 19.52 -5.49
CA GLY A 13 -11.70 20.32 -4.82
C GLY A 13 -12.94 19.49 -4.43
N VAL A 14 -12.84 18.16 -4.45
CA VAL A 14 -13.93 17.24 -4.13
C VAL A 14 -13.81 16.77 -2.69
N ARG A 15 -14.93 16.71 -1.95
CA ARG A 15 -14.98 16.05 -0.64
C ARG A 15 -15.51 14.62 -0.78
N LEU A 16 -14.71 13.65 -0.38
CA LEU A 16 -15.15 12.26 -0.28
C LEU A 16 -16.18 12.11 0.83
N ARG A 17 -17.32 11.48 0.51
CA ARG A 17 -18.37 11.12 1.47
C ARG A 17 -18.58 9.60 1.44
N PRO A 18 -17.65 8.81 2.01
CA PRO A 18 -17.82 7.37 2.07
C PRO A 18 -19.04 7.04 2.95
N ARG A 19 -19.94 6.18 2.44
CA ARG A 19 -21.10 5.71 3.20
C ARG A 19 -20.69 4.83 4.39
N LEU A 20 -19.64 4.05 4.20
CA LEU A 20 -19.11 3.10 5.19
C LEU A 20 -17.59 3.24 5.26
N ARG A 21 -17.05 3.23 6.48
CA ARG A 21 -15.62 3.07 6.74
C ARG A 21 -15.41 1.77 7.50
N VAL A 22 -14.59 0.91 6.94
CA VAL A 22 -14.26 -0.38 7.55
C VAL A 22 -12.77 -0.50 7.80
N ALA A 23 -12.42 -1.31 8.79
CA ALA A 23 -11.03 -1.47 9.22
C ALA A 23 -10.17 -2.28 8.24
N THR A 24 -10.78 -3.22 7.51
CA THR A 24 -10.06 -4.18 6.65
C THR A 24 -10.59 -4.19 5.23
N VAL A 25 -9.72 -4.59 4.30
CA VAL A 25 -10.06 -4.78 2.89
C VAL A 25 -11.07 -5.92 2.71
N GLU A 26 -10.89 -7.00 3.47
CA GLU A 26 -11.82 -8.13 3.47
C GLU A 26 -13.23 -7.71 3.87
N ALA A 27 -13.39 -6.89 4.92
CA ALA A 27 -14.70 -6.39 5.32
C ALA A 27 -15.33 -5.55 4.20
N ALA A 28 -14.54 -4.71 3.52
CA ALA A 28 -15.02 -3.92 2.38
C ALA A 28 -15.49 -4.83 1.23
N ALA A 29 -14.69 -5.84 0.88
CA ALA A 29 -15.00 -6.79 -0.18
C ALA A 29 -16.29 -7.58 0.11
N ARG A 30 -16.47 -8.04 1.36
CA ARG A 30 -17.70 -8.74 1.79
C ARG A 30 -18.93 -7.83 1.76
N LEU A 31 -18.80 -6.56 2.13
CA LEU A 31 -19.91 -5.59 2.04
C LEU A 31 -20.34 -5.39 0.58
N VAL A 32 -19.39 -5.18 -0.32
CA VAL A 32 -19.68 -5.05 -1.76
C VAL A 32 -20.34 -6.32 -2.30
N ALA A 33 -19.82 -7.50 -1.96
CA ALA A 33 -20.40 -8.78 -2.35
C ALA A 33 -21.84 -8.99 -1.82
N ALA A 34 -22.14 -8.43 -0.65
CA ALA A 34 -23.49 -8.42 -0.07
C ALA A 34 -24.42 -7.35 -0.68
N GLY A 35 -23.98 -6.63 -1.72
CA GLY A 35 -24.77 -5.61 -2.42
C GLY A 35 -24.61 -4.19 -1.89
N HIS A 36 -23.66 -3.95 -0.99
CA HIS A 36 -23.37 -2.60 -0.47
C HIS A 36 -22.36 -1.88 -1.37
N ASP A 37 -22.87 -1.22 -2.40
CA ASP A 37 -22.18 -0.31 -3.34
C ASP A 37 -20.81 -0.79 -3.85
N LEU A 38 -19.75 -0.01 -3.65
CA LEU A 38 -18.41 -0.19 -4.21
C LEU A 38 -17.33 0.10 -3.15
N ALA A 39 -16.14 -0.45 -3.37
CA ALA A 39 -14.99 -0.22 -2.52
C ALA A 39 -13.74 0.08 -3.36
N ILE A 40 -12.86 0.93 -2.84
CA ILE A 40 -11.53 1.19 -3.40
C ILE A 40 -10.51 0.40 -2.59
N ILE A 41 -9.82 -0.51 -3.25
CA ILE A 41 -8.86 -1.45 -2.64
C ILE A 41 -7.58 -1.53 -3.50
N PRO A 42 -6.44 -1.96 -2.94
CA PRO A 42 -5.23 -2.25 -3.73
C PRO A 42 -5.52 -3.34 -4.77
N ASP A 43 -4.93 -3.22 -5.96
CA ASP A 43 -5.15 -4.16 -7.06
C ASP A 43 -4.72 -5.60 -6.72
N GLY A 44 -3.58 -5.76 -6.04
CA GLY A 44 -3.01 -7.07 -5.70
C GLY A 44 -3.84 -7.92 -4.72
N VAL A 45 -4.87 -7.36 -4.08
CA VAL A 45 -5.68 -8.11 -3.09
C VAL A 45 -6.97 -8.66 -3.67
N LEU A 46 -7.45 -8.12 -4.80
CA LEU A 46 -8.70 -8.57 -5.41
C LEU A 46 -8.68 -10.06 -5.78
N PRO A 47 -7.60 -10.62 -6.37
CA PRO A 47 -7.55 -12.05 -6.70
C PRO A 47 -7.71 -12.97 -5.48
N THR A 48 -7.32 -12.51 -4.29
CA THR A 48 -7.47 -13.28 -3.04
C THR A 48 -8.93 -13.50 -2.66
N TYR A 49 -9.83 -12.57 -3.02
CA TYR A 49 -11.24 -12.61 -2.61
C TYR A 49 -12.20 -13.02 -3.73
N ASN A 50 -11.79 -12.89 -4.99
CA ASN A 50 -12.65 -13.13 -6.14
C ASN A 50 -13.20 -14.58 -6.27
N PRO A 51 -12.47 -15.65 -5.86
CA PRO A 51 -12.99 -17.01 -5.96
C PRO A 51 -14.35 -17.21 -5.26
N ASP A 52 -14.57 -16.51 -4.14
CA ASP A 52 -15.76 -16.69 -3.31
C ASP A 52 -16.79 -15.56 -3.47
N LEU A 53 -16.34 -14.35 -3.79
CA LEU A 53 -17.17 -13.15 -3.72
C LEU A 53 -17.69 -12.62 -5.07
N ARG A 54 -17.23 -13.19 -6.21
CA ARG A 54 -17.65 -12.80 -7.57
C ARG A 54 -17.57 -11.29 -7.82
N LEU A 55 -16.47 -10.67 -7.39
CA LEU A 55 -16.27 -9.23 -7.48
C LEU A 55 -15.67 -8.85 -8.83
N VAL A 56 -16.15 -7.76 -9.40
CA VAL A 56 -15.56 -7.16 -10.60
C VAL A 56 -14.65 -6.00 -10.18
N GLY A 57 -13.38 -6.09 -10.54
CA GLY A 57 -12.41 -5.02 -10.32
C GLY A 57 -12.34 -4.08 -11.51
N VAL A 58 -12.41 -2.76 -11.25
CA VAL A 58 -12.09 -1.72 -12.23
C VAL A 58 -10.77 -1.09 -11.80
N ARG A 59 -9.75 -1.13 -12.68
CA ARG A 59 -8.45 -0.55 -12.39
C ARG A 59 -8.54 0.99 -12.45
N LEU A 60 -8.04 1.63 -11.40
CA LEU A 60 -7.79 3.07 -11.37
C LEU A 60 -6.43 3.35 -12.02
N ALA A 61 -6.44 4.08 -13.14
CA ALA A 61 -5.25 4.35 -13.96
C ALA A 61 -4.55 5.68 -13.60
N GLU A 62 -5.12 6.43 -12.66
CA GLU A 62 -4.64 7.73 -12.25
C GLU A 62 -3.32 7.62 -11.46
N PRO A 63 -2.41 8.60 -11.58
CA PRO A 63 -1.12 8.57 -10.88
C PRO A 63 -1.25 8.42 -9.35
N TRP A 64 -2.28 9.02 -8.76
CA TRP A 64 -2.54 8.96 -7.32
C TRP A 64 -2.91 7.56 -6.82
N ALA A 65 -3.40 6.69 -7.70
CA ALA A 65 -3.78 5.32 -7.34
C ALA A 65 -2.57 4.38 -7.22
N ARG A 66 -1.38 4.82 -7.66
CA ARG A 66 -0.15 4.03 -7.55
C ARG A 66 0.37 4.08 -6.12
N ARG A 67 0.24 2.96 -5.43
CA ARG A 67 0.81 2.79 -4.10
C ARG A 67 2.24 2.29 -4.18
N GLN A 68 3.16 2.97 -3.51
CA GLN A 68 4.53 2.49 -3.31
C GLN A 68 4.63 1.75 -1.97
N VAL A 69 5.11 0.51 -2.01
CA VAL A 69 5.50 -0.25 -0.82
C VAL A 69 7.02 -0.27 -0.79
N ARG A 70 7.61 0.13 0.34
CA ARG A 70 9.06 0.23 0.51
C ARG A 70 9.51 -0.71 1.62
N LEU A 71 10.62 -1.40 1.38
CA LEU A 71 11.34 -2.11 2.44
C LEU A 71 12.19 -1.09 3.19
N VAL A 72 12.06 -1.05 4.51
CA VAL A 72 12.82 -0.14 5.36
C VAL A 72 13.50 -0.96 6.44
N SER A 73 14.81 -0.81 6.55
CA SER A 73 15.63 -1.48 7.55
C SER A 73 16.66 -0.51 8.11
N ARG A 74 17.26 -0.87 9.25
CA ARG A 74 18.55 -0.28 9.65
C ARG A 74 19.61 -0.59 8.58
N PRO A 75 20.76 0.12 8.58
CA PRO A 75 21.88 -0.21 7.70
C PRO A 75 22.23 -1.70 7.76
N ALA A 76 22.60 -2.30 6.62
CA ALA A 76 22.85 -3.74 6.54
C ALA A 76 23.92 -4.24 7.54
N THR A 77 24.85 -3.37 7.94
CA THR A 77 25.87 -3.64 8.97
C THR A 77 25.29 -3.82 10.38
N MET A 78 24.09 -3.30 10.64
CA MET A 78 23.38 -3.38 11.91
C MET A 78 22.26 -4.44 11.90
N LEU A 79 22.17 -5.22 10.84
CA LEU A 79 21.20 -6.31 10.74
C LEU A 79 21.82 -7.63 11.21
N THR A 80 21.02 -8.45 11.87
CA THR A 80 21.41 -9.84 12.14
C THR A 80 21.48 -10.61 10.82
N PRO A 81 22.25 -11.73 10.75
CA PRO A 81 22.32 -12.55 9.55
C PRO A 81 20.93 -12.96 9.02
N SER A 82 20.02 -13.38 9.91
CA SER A 82 18.65 -13.75 9.53
C SER A 82 17.83 -12.58 8.98
N ALA A 83 17.99 -11.38 9.55
CA ALA A 83 17.30 -10.19 9.05
C ALA A 83 17.83 -9.76 7.67
N ARG A 84 19.14 -9.93 7.42
CA ARG A 84 19.75 -9.68 6.12
C ARG A 84 19.24 -10.67 5.07
N LEU A 85 19.18 -11.96 5.39
CA LEU A 85 18.60 -12.97 4.50
C LEU A 85 17.14 -12.66 4.13
N LEU A 86 16.33 -12.21 5.09
CA LEU A 86 14.95 -11.79 4.82
C LEU A 86 14.90 -10.56 3.91
N LEU A 87 15.74 -9.56 4.16
CA LEU A 87 15.82 -8.36 3.32
C LEU A 87 16.22 -8.73 1.89
N ASP A 88 17.23 -9.59 1.72
CA ASP A 88 17.70 -10.04 0.41
C ASP A 88 16.60 -10.81 -0.33
N TYR A 89 15.90 -11.73 0.36
CA TYR A 89 14.78 -12.48 -0.21
C TYR A 89 13.62 -11.58 -0.67
N LEU A 90 13.17 -10.66 0.19
CA LEU A 90 12.07 -9.76 -0.13
C LEU A 90 12.45 -8.79 -1.24
N SER A 91 13.71 -8.35 -1.29
CA SER A 91 14.23 -7.47 -2.36
C SER A 91 14.32 -8.19 -3.70
N ALA A 92 14.69 -9.47 -3.72
CA ALA A 92 14.75 -10.28 -4.94
C ALA A 92 13.38 -10.54 -5.56
N SER A 93 12.31 -10.57 -4.75
CA SER A 93 10.93 -10.77 -5.21
C SER A 93 10.30 -9.52 -5.85
N GLN A 94 10.91 -8.34 -5.66
CA GLN A 94 10.51 -7.12 -6.37
C GLN A 94 11.16 -7.15 -7.74
N GLY A 95 10.40 -7.42 -8.79
CA GLY A 95 10.90 -7.41 -10.17
C GLY A 95 11.31 -6.03 -10.66
N ASN A 96 12.39 -5.45 -10.12
CA ASN A 96 13.34 -4.50 -10.70
C ASN A 96 14.33 -4.03 -9.59
N PRO A 97 15.62 -4.40 -9.62
CA PRO A 97 16.59 -4.06 -8.56
C PRO A 97 17.15 -2.63 -8.64
N ALA A 98 16.67 -1.76 -9.53
CA ALA A 98 17.15 -0.40 -9.65
C ALA A 98 16.40 0.55 -8.69
N GLU A 99 17.14 1.27 -7.84
CA GLU A 99 16.69 2.26 -6.84
C GLU A 99 16.33 1.71 -5.45
N VAL A 100 17.24 0.93 -4.86
CA VAL A 100 17.40 0.92 -3.40
C VAL A 100 18.07 2.24 -2.99
N GLU A 101 17.30 3.31 -2.94
CA GLU A 101 17.76 4.60 -2.42
C GLU A 101 17.97 4.46 -0.91
N HIS A 102 19.23 4.27 -0.53
CA HIS A 102 19.68 4.26 0.85
C HIS A 102 19.63 5.70 1.35
N SER A 103 18.45 6.14 1.78
CA SER A 103 18.28 7.43 2.44
C SER A 103 19.13 7.40 3.71
N ARG A 104 20.33 7.98 3.61
CA ARG A 104 21.18 8.31 4.74
C ARG A 104 20.39 9.34 5.54
N THR A 105 19.74 8.92 6.61
CA THR A 105 19.42 9.84 7.71
C THR A 105 20.76 10.28 8.30
N THR A 106 21.38 11.27 7.65
CA THR A 106 22.47 12.05 8.22
C THR A 106 21.93 12.77 9.44
N ASP A 107 22.74 12.70 10.49
CA ASP A 107 22.52 13.17 11.85
C ASP A 107 21.82 14.53 11.96
N ALA A 108 20.84 14.56 12.86
CA ALA A 108 20.56 15.74 13.69
C ALA A 108 20.30 15.28 15.13
N VAL A 109 21.32 14.68 15.74
CA VAL A 109 21.52 14.75 17.20
C VAL A 109 22.79 15.58 17.41
N SER A 110 22.65 16.89 17.60
CA SER A 110 23.27 17.62 18.72
C SER A 110 23.02 19.15 18.65
N ALA A 111 22.95 19.74 19.85
CA ALA A 111 22.89 21.16 20.23
C ALA A 111 21.50 21.83 20.06
N LYS A 112 20.72 22.04 21.13
CA LYS A 112 21.09 22.71 22.39
C LYS A 112 20.18 22.26 23.55
#